data_AF-A0A535YAL7-F1
#
_entry.id   AF-A0A535YAL7-F1
#
_cell.length_a   1.000
_cell.length_b   1.000
_cell.length_c   1.000
_cell.angle_alpha   90.00
_cell.angle_beta   90.00
_cell.angle_gamma   90.00
#
_symmetry.space_group_name_H-M   'P 1'
#
loop_
_entity.id
_entity.type
_entity.pdbx_description
1 polymer ?
#
loop_
_entity_poly.entity_id
_entity_poly.type
_entity_poly.pdbx_seq_one_letter_code
_entity_poly.pdbx_strand_id
1 'polypeptide(L)'
;MIRPPVESSSGLAAVLRGVVADFQHASAADIVSIVLYEESTHTYYAPFATGQPQEGLLDSLTDMHEQLNRYLADERQGKVPDELGVHQYGSTVWLTATRRRLVARNAPAEIDSTFIRRYQVQSTIGLPLLAGDRLLGLVYL
;
A
#
# COMPACT_ATOMS: atom_id res chain seq x y z
N MET A 1 28.25 12.12 -28.51
CA MET A 1 27.03 12.63 -27.86
C MET A 1 27.18 12.35 -26.37
N ILE A 2 27.43 13.38 -25.56
CA ILE A 2 27.67 13.26 -24.12
C ILE A 2 26.31 13.04 -23.47
N ARG A 3 26.12 11.88 -22.84
CA ARG A 3 24.94 11.56 -22.03
C ARG A 3 24.91 12.59 -20.88
N PRO A 4 23.82 13.34 -20.69
CA PRO A 4 23.76 14.29 -19.57
C PRO A 4 23.98 13.52 -18.26
N PRO A 5 24.65 14.12 -17.26
CA PRO A 5 24.73 13.52 -15.94
C PRO A 5 23.30 13.29 -15.46
N VAL A 6 23.01 12.07 -14.98
CA VAL A 6 21.78 11.83 -14.23
C VAL A 6 21.89 12.76 -13.03
N GLU A 7 21.19 13.89 -13.06
CA GLU A 7 21.01 14.71 -11.87
C GLU A 7 20.58 13.75 -10.77
N SER A 8 21.41 13.63 -9.74
CA SER A 8 21.12 12.84 -8.56
C SER A 8 19.80 13.34 -8.03
N SER A 9 18.70 12.68 -8.38
CA SER A 9 17.38 13.07 -7.92
C SER A 9 17.47 13.02 -6.40
N SER A 10 17.49 14.19 -5.77
CA SER A 10 17.73 14.33 -4.35
C SER A 10 16.39 14.41 -3.63
N GLY A 11 16.35 13.95 -2.37
CA GLY A 11 15.16 13.99 -1.54
C GLY A 11 14.37 12.68 -1.48
N LEU A 12 13.39 12.65 -0.58
CA LEU A 12 12.65 11.44 -0.18
C LEU A 12 12.00 10.71 -1.35
N ALA A 13 11.43 11.45 -2.31
CA ALA A 13 10.76 10.86 -3.47
C ALA A 13 11.71 10.02 -4.34
N ALA A 14 12.97 10.47 -4.49
CA ALA A 14 13.97 9.73 -5.24
C ALA A 14 14.43 8.47 -4.50
N VAL A 15 14.63 8.58 -3.18
CA VAL A 15 14.96 7.44 -2.32
C VAL A 15 13.86 6.38 -2.41
N LEU A 16 12.60 6.77 -2.27
CA LEU A 16 11.46 5.83 -2.33
C LEU A 16 11.33 5.19 -3.71
N ARG A 17 11.58 5.91 -4.81
CA ARG A 17 11.65 5.30 -6.15
C ARG A 17 12.78 4.28 -6.27
N GLY A 18 13.95 4.56 -5.70
CA GLY A 18 15.07 3.60 -5.63
C GLY A 18 14.69 2.35 -4.85
N VAL A 19 14.12 2.51 -3.66
CA VAL A 19 13.66 1.39 -2.82
C VAL A 19 12.59 0.55 -3.52
N VAL A 20 11.64 1.16 -4.22
CA VAL A 20 10.63 0.44 -5.03
C VAL A 20 11.32 -0.41 -6.11
N ALA A 21 12.33 0.13 -6.80
CA ALA A 21 13.07 -0.60 -7.81
C ALA A 21 13.88 -1.76 -7.22
N ASP A 22 14.52 -1.55 -6.07
CA ASP A 22 15.27 -2.59 -5.36
C ASP A 22 14.35 -3.71 -4.87
N PHE A 23 13.18 -3.37 -4.32
CA PHE A 23 12.16 -4.35 -3.96
C PHE A 23 11.74 -5.17 -5.17
N GLN A 24 11.39 -4.53 -6.28
CA GLN A 24 10.98 -5.22 -7.50
C GLN A 24 12.08 -6.18 -7.99
N HIS A 25 13.34 -5.73 -8.01
CA HIS A 25 14.46 -6.56 -8.44
C HIS A 25 14.70 -7.76 -7.51
N ALA A 26 14.65 -7.54 -6.20
CA ALA A 26 14.95 -8.57 -5.21
C ALA A 26 13.81 -9.59 -5.02
N SER A 27 12.55 -9.15 -5.14
CA SER A 27 11.37 -10.00 -4.96
C SER A 27 10.86 -10.63 -6.25
N ALA A 28 11.24 -10.09 -7.41
CA ALA A 28 10.65 -10.39 -8.71
C ALA A 28 9.13 -10.13 -8.78
N ALA A 29 8.60 -9.25 -7.93
CA ALA A 29 7.18 -8.89 -7.95
C ALA A 29 6.84 -8.08 -9.21
N ASP A 30 5.72 -8.43 -9.85
CA ASP A 30 5.23 -7.72 -11.02
C ASP A 30 4.81 -6.28 -10.67
N ILE A 31 4.25 -6.09 -9.47
CA ILE A 31 3.78 -4.81 -8.94
C ILE A 31 4.43 -4.58 -7.59
N VAL A 32 5.02 -3.39 -7.39
CA VAL A 32 5.49 -2.95 -6.08
C VAL A 32 4.91 -1.58 -5.78
N SER A 33 4.42 -1.38 -4.57
CA SER A 33 3.91 -0.08 -4.12
C SER A 33 4.33 0.22 -2.68
N ILE A 34 4.80 1.44 -2.45
CA ILE A 34 4.97 2.02 -1.12
C ILE A 34 3.97 3.14 -0.96
N VAL A 35 3.14 3.06 0.07
CA VAL A 35 2.19 4.10 0.46
C VAL A 35 2.66 4.66 1.79
N LEU A 36 2.89 5.97 1.88
CA LEU A 36 3.21 6.60 3.16
C LEU A 36 1.92 6.88 3.94
N TYR A 37 2.01 6.87 5.26
CA TYR A 37 0.88 7.08 6.16
C TYR A 37 1.27 7.99 7.32
N GLU A 38 0.42 8.98 7.61
CA GLU A 38 0.51 9.81 8.81
C GLU A 38 -0.57 9.39 9.81
N GLU A 39 -0.13 8.83 10.93
CA GLU A 39 -1.00 8.25 11.95
C GLU A 39 -1.82 9.32 12.70
N SER A 40 -1.26 10.52 12.91
CA SER A 40 -1.96 11.58 13.65
C SER A 40 -3.20 12.11 12.89
N THR A 41 -3.12 12.17 11.57
CA THR A 41 -4.18 12.68 10.69
C THR A 41 -4.95 11.58 9.97
N HIS A 42 -4.49 10.33 10.05
CA HIS A 42 -5.03 9.19 9.32
C HIS A 42 -5.02 9.41 7.80
N THR A 43 -3.94 9.98 7.28
CA THR A 43 -3.80 10.36 5.87
C THR A 43 -2.81 9.45 5.15
N TYR A 44 -3.19 8.91 4.00
CA TYR A 44 -2.25 8.27 3.08
C TYR A 44 -1.65 9.31 2.12
N TYR A 45 -0.38 9.16 1.79
CA TYR A 45 0.27 9.99 0.77
C TYR A 45 0.64 9.19 -0.47
N ALA A 46 0.85 9.94 -1.55
CA ALA A 46 1.04 9.45 -2.92
C ALA A 46 1.82 8.13 -2.99
N PRO A 47 1.27 7.09 -3.63
CA PRO A 47 1.95 5.82 -3.75
C PRO A 47 3.17 5.95 -4.66
N PHE A 48 4.31 5.46 -4.20
CA PHE A 48 5.48 5.20 -5.04
C PHE A 48 5.33 3.78 -5.58
N ALA A 49 5.08 3.64 -6.87
CA ALA A 49 4.77 2.33 -7.45
C ALA A 49 5.42 2.07 -8.80
N THR A 50 5.61 0.78 -9.09
CA THR A 50 6.02 0.21 -10.38
C THR A 50 5.10 -0.97 -10.70
N GLY A 51 5.00 -1.36 -11.98
CA GLY A 51 4.14 -2.46 -12.42
C GLY A 51 2.67 -2.09 -12.65
N GLN A 52 2.29 -0.82 -12.45
CA GLN A 52 0.93 -0.32 -12.72
C GLN A 52 0.95 1.07 -13.40
N PRO A 53 -0.09 1.44 -14.16
CA PRO A 53 -0.21 2.76 -14.77
C PRO A 53 -0.26 3.88 -13.72
N GLN A 54 0.50 4.96 -13.94
CA GLN A 54 0.55 6.10 -13.02
C GLN A 54 -0.80 6.81 -12.88
N GLU A 55 -1.60 6.82 -13.94
CA GLU A 55 -2.92 7.48 -13.99
C GLU A 55 -3.89 6.90 -12.94
N GLY A 56 -3.79 5.60 -12.62
CA GLY A 56 -4.67 4.94 -11.65
C GLY A 56 -4.26 5.11 -10.18
N LEU A 57 -3.11 5.74 -9.91
CA LEU A 57 -2.56 5.87 -8.56
C LEU A 57 -3.36 6.85 -7.69
N LEU A 58 -3.83 7.95 -8.28
CA LEU A 58 -4.62 8.96 -7.56
C LEU A 58 -6.02 8.43 -7.23
N ASP A 59 -6.63 7.70 -8.16
CA ASP A 59 -7.91 7.02 -7.92
C ASP A 59 -7.76 6.00 -6.78
N SER A 60 -6.70 5.19 -6.81
CA SER A 60 -6.40 4.23 -5.74
C SER A 60 -6.22 4.92 -4.39
N LEU A 61 -5.54 6.07 -4.35
CA LEU A 61 -5.36 6.85 -3.12
C LEU A 61 -6.70 7.37 -2.59
N THR A 62 -7.60 7.79 -3.48
CA THR A 62 -8.95 8.25 -3.11
C THR A 62 -9.75 7.10 -2.49
N ASP A 63 -9.78 5.94 -3.16
CA ASP A 63 -10.46 4.74 -2.65
C ASP A 63 -9.93 4.33 -1.27
N MET A 64 -8.62 4.40 -1.05
CA MET A 64 -7.98 4.08 0.23
C MET A 64 -8.41 5.04 1.35
N HIS A 65 -8.53 6.34 1.06
CA HIS A 65 -9.03 7.31 2.03
C HIS A 65 -10.51 7.06 2.37
N GLU A 66 -11.34 6.76 1.39
CA GLU A 66 -12.76 6.47 1.62
C GLU A 66 -12.96 5.20 2.45
N GLN A 67 -12.18 4.15 2.16
CA GLN A 67 -12.18 2.91 2.95
C GLN A 67 -11.75 3.17 4.41
N LEU A 68 -10.67 3.92 4.62
CA LEU A 68 -10.21 4.24 5.97
C LEU A 68 -11.21 5.12 6.74
N ASN A 69 -11.80 6.12 6.09
CA ASN A 69 -12.80 6.97 6.72
C ASN A 69 -14.04 6.18 7.17
N ARG A 70 -14.49 5.21 6.37
CA ARG A 70 -15.57 4.29 6.76
C ARG A 70 -15.18 3.44 7.97
N TYR A 71 -13.99 2.84 7.94
CA TYR A 71 -13.48 2.07 9.08
C TYR A 71 -13.44 2.91 10.36
N LEU A 72 -12.85 4.10 10.33
CA LEU A 72 -12.75 4.97 11.50
C LEU A 72 -14.12 5.42 12.01
N ALA A 73 -15.10 5.62 11.12
CA ALA A 73 -16.46 5.95 11.51
C ALA A 73 -17.16 4.78 12.23
N ASP A 74 -16.96 3.55 11.76
CA ASP A 74 -17.51 2.34 12.36
C ASP A 74 -16.80 1.97 13.67
N GLU A 75 -15.49 2.15 13.74
CA GLU A 75 -14.66 1.92 14.93
C GLU A 75 -15.13 2.81 16.09
N ARG A 76 -15.33 4.12 15.83
CA ARG A 76 -15.88 5.06 16.81
C ARG A 76 -17.28 4.68 17.32
N GLN A 77 -18.01 3.87 16.56
CA GLN A 77 -19.35 3.39 16.92
C GLN A 77 -19.34 1.96 17.49
N GLY A 78 -18.16 1.35 17.67
CA GLY A 78 -18.02 -0.02 18.14
C GLY A 78 -18.60 -1.07 17.18
N LYS A 79 -18.65 -0.75 15.88
CA LYS A 79 -19.20 -1.64 14.84
C LYS A 79 -18.15 -2.52 14.18
N VAL A 80 -16.87 -2.21 14.36
CA VAL A 80 -15.76 -3.01 13.86
C VAL A 80 -15.67 -4.28 14.71
N PRO A 81 -15.59 -5.47 14.08
CA PRO A 81 -15.46 -6.72 14.82
C PRO A 81 -14.08 -6.85 15.46
N ASP A 82 -14.01 -7.58 16.58
CA ASP A 82 -12.75 -7.84 17.30
C ASP A 82 -11.68 -8.48 16.40
N GLU A 83 -12.11 -9.41 15.54
CA GLU A 83 -11.28 -10.00 14.49
C GLU A 83 -11.60 -9.35 13.15
N LEU A 84 -10.85 -8.30 12.81
CA LEU A 84 -10.95 -7.61 11.52
C LEU A 84 -10.47 -8.51 10.38
N GLY A 85 -11.35 -8.74 9.40
CA GLY A 85 -11.05 -9.49 8.19
C GLY A 85 -10.57 -8.59 7.04
N VAL A 86 -9.67 -9.10 6.20
CA VAL A 86 -9.08 -8.37 5.06
C VAL A 86 -10.13 -7.85 4.05
N HIS A 87 -11.23 -8.59 3.90
CA HIS A 87 -12.31 -8.31 2.96
C HIS A 87 -13.34 -7.28 3.46
N GLN A 88 -13.30 -6.87 4.74
CA GLN A 88 -14.31 -5.97 5.31
C GLN A 88 -14.12 -4.53 4.84
N TYR A 89 -12.92 -3.99 5.04
CA TYR A 89 -12.56 -2.62 4.65
C TYR A 89 -11.42 -2.58 3.62
N GLY A 90 -11.00 -3.75 3.12
CA GLY A 90 -9.87 -3.90 2.20
C GLY A 90 -8.53 -4.12 2.90
N SER A 91 -7.57 -4.66 2.15
CA SER A 91 -6.23 -5.01 2.66
C SER A 91 -5.47 -3.83 3.23
N THR A 92 -5.63 -2.63 2.67
CA THR A 92 -4.95 -1.42 3.13
C THR A 92 -5.41 -1.05 4.54
N VAL A 93 -6.72 -0.99 4.77
CA VAL A 93 -7.25 -0.72 6.10
C VAL A 93 -6.86 -1.82 7.08
N TRP A 94 -6.94 -3.09 6.64
CA TRP A 94 -6.55 -4.22 7.48
C TRP A 94 -5.09 -4.13 7.93
N LEU A 95 -4.16 -3.80 7.03
CA LEU A 95 -2.75 -3.60 7.37
C LEU A 95 -2.55 -2.43 8.32
N THR A 96 -3.25 -1.31 8.09
CA THR A 96 -3.15 -0.11 8.93
C THR A 96 -3.66 -0.33 10.34
N ALA A 97 -4.83 -0.95 10.48
CA ALA A 97 -5.46 -1.21 11.76
C ALA A 97 -4.71 -2.31 12.56
N THR A 98 -4.36 -3.40 11.89
CA THR A 98 -3.77 -4.57 12.58
C THR A 98 -2.26 -4.47 12.74
N ARG A 99 -1.57 -3.73 11.88
CA ARG A 99 -0.10 -3.66 11.80
C ARG A 99 0.56 -5.03 11.67
N ARG A 100 -0.17 -5.99 11.10
CA ARG A 100 0.29 -7.35 10.83
C ARG A 100 0.71 -7.46 9.37
N ARG A 101 1.64 -8.37 9.07
CA ARG A 101 1.93 -8.72 7.68
C ARG A 101 0.74 -9.46 7.07
N LEU A 102 0.44 -9.14 5.82
CA LEU A 102 -0.49 -9.86 4.96
C LEU A 102 0.31 -10.76 4.01
N VAL A 103 -0.07 -12.03 3.89
CA VAL A 103 0.48 -12.95 2.90
C VAL A 103 -0.68 -13.71 2.30
N ALA A 104 -1.04 -13.38 1.06
CA ALA A 104 -2.06 -14.08 0.30
C ALA A 104 -1.39 -14.82 -0.86
N ARG A 105 -1.50 -16.15 -0.89
CA ARG A 105 -0.94 -16.99 -1.96
C ARG A 105 -1.92 -17.12 -3.13
N ASN A 106 -3.20 -16.91 -2.86
CA ASN A 106 -4.29 -16.83 -3.80
C ASN A 106 -5.09 -15.56 -3.49
N ALA A 107 -4.58 -14.41 -3.92
CA ALA A 107 -5.19 -13.11 -3.66
C ALA A 107 -6.65 -13.00 -4.17
N PRO A 108 -7.04 -13.59 -5.32
CA PRO A 108 -8.43 -13.59 -5.77
C PRO A 108 -9.39 -14.24 -4.77
N ALA A 109 -8.98 -15.35 -4.13
CA ALA A 109 -9.84 -16.04 -3.16
C ALA A 109 -9.73 -15.48 -1.72
N GLU A 110 -8.56 -14.95 -1.35
CA GLU A 110 -8.27 -14.53 0.03
C GLU A 110 -8.61 -13.06 0.32
N ILE A 111 -8.52 -12.18 -0.69
CA ILE A 111 -8.69 -10.73 -0.55
C ILE A 111 -9.92 -10.24 -1.32
N ASP A 112 -10.08 -10.69 -2.56
CA ASP A 112 -11.21 -10.35 -3.45
C ASP A 112 -11.51 -8.84 -3.58
N SER A 113 -10.49 -8.03 -3.84
CA SER A 113 -10.66 -6.58 -4.05
C SER A 113 -10.73 -6.19 -5.53
N THR A 114 -11.28 -5.00 -5.80
CA THR A 114 -11.31 -4.43 -7.16
C THR A 114 -9.91 -4.27 -7.74
N PHE A 115 -8.91 -3.94 -6.90
CA PHE A 115 -7.52 -3.87 -7.34
C PHE A 115 -7.00 -5.24 -7.80
N ILE A 116 -7.23 -6.29 -7.00
CA ILE A 116 -6.84 -7.67 -7.34
C ILE A 116 -7.46 -8.09 -8.67
N ARG A 117 -8.75 -7.82 -8.89
CA ARG A 117 -9.46 -8.13 -10.14
C ARG A 117 -8.96 -7.30 -11.32
N ARG A 118 -8.75 -5.99 -11.14
CA ARG A 118 -8.30 -5.07 -12.20
C ARG A 118 -6.91 -5.42 -12.71
N TYR A 119 -5.99 -5.76 -11.82
CA TYR A 119 -4.60 -6.06 -12.14
C TYR A 119 -4.29 -7.56 -12.20
N GLN A 120 -5.29 -8.43 -12.07
CA GLN A 120 -5.17 -9.89 -12.13
C GLN A 120 -4.10 -10.44 -11.16
N VAL A 121 -3.98 -9.83 -9.99
CA VAL A 121 -2.99 -10.17 -8.97
C VAL A 121 -3.24 -11.59 -8.47
N GLN A 122 -2.25 -12.48 -8.60
CA GLN A 122 -2.37 -13.89 -8.18
C GLN A 122 -2.03 -14.09 -6.71
N SER A 123 -1.01 -13.39 -6.22
CA SER A 123 -0.51 -13.44 -4.86
C SER A 123 -0.04 -12.06 -4.43
N THR A 124 -0.04 -11.78 -3.14
CA THR A 124 0.50 -10.51 -2.62
C THR A 124 1.08 -10.66 -1.22
N ILE A 125 2.08 -9.84 -0.94
CA ILE A 125 2.60 -9.61 0.41
C ILE A 125 2.37 -8.14 0.76
N GLY A 126 1.69 -7.90 1.88
CA GLY A 126 1.51 -6.58 2.47
C GLY A 126 2.34 -6.45 3.75
N LEU A 127 3.16 -5.41 3.85
CA LEU A 127 4.05 -5.17 4.98
C LEU A 127 3.79 -3.78 5.58
N PRO A 128 3.51 -3.68 6.89
CA PRO A 128 3.50 -2.40 7.57
C PRO A 128 4.94 -1.89 7.78
N LEU A 129 5.19 -0.63 7.45
CA LEU A 129 6.44 0.07 7.71
C LEU A 129 6.38 0.70 9.10
N LEU A 130 7.02 0.07 10.07
CA LEU A 130 7.00 0.50 11.47
C LEU A 130 8.32 1.14 11.89
N ALA A 131 8.24 2.21 12.67
CA ALA A 131 9.35 2.80 13.41
C ALA A 131 9.00 2.81 14.91
N GLY A 132 9.48 1.79 15.63
CA GLY A 132 8.94 1.47 16.96
C GLY A 132 7.45 1.14 16.84
N ASP A 133 6.63 1.84 17.61
CA ASP A 133 5.18 1.67 17.60
C ASP A 133 4.45 2.57 16.58
N ARG A 134 5.17 3.36 15.77
CA ARG A 134 4.55 4.25 14.78
C ARG A 134 4.45 3.58 13.42
N LEU A 135 3.27 3.67 12.79
CA LEU A 135 3.09 3.26 11.41
C LEU A 135 3.41 4.41 10.46
N LEU A 136 4.42 4.22 9.61
CA LEU A 136 4.88 5.23 8.65
C LEU A 136 4.37 5.00 7.24
N GLY A 137 3.83 3.81 6.96
CA GLY A 137 3.37 3.45 5.64
C GLY A 137 3.18 1.95 5.46
N LEU A 138 2.92 1.56 4.23
CA LEU A 138 2.67 0.19 3.80
C LEU A 138 3.50 -0.11 2.56
N VAL A 139 3.98 -1.35 2.45
CA VAL A 139 4.57 -1.91 1.23
C VAL A 139 3.69 -3.03 0.72
N TYR A 140 3.44 -3.03 -0.58
CA TYR A 140 2.83 -4.14 -1.30
C TYR A 140 3.80 -4.68 -2.33
N LEU A 141 3.87 -6.02 -2.37
CA LEU A 141 4.56 -6.84 -3.36
C LEU A 141 3.56 -7.85 -3.95
#